data_AF-A0A919EDY3-F1
#
_entry.id   AF-A0A919EDY3-F1
#
_cell.length_a   1.000
_cell.length_b   1.000
_cell.length_c   1.000
_cell.angle_alpha   90.00
_cell.angle_beta   90.00
_cell.angle_gamma   90.00
#
_symmetry.space_group_name_H-M   'P 1'
#
loop_
_entity.id
_entity.type
_entity.pdbx_description
1 polymer ?
#
loop_
_entity_poly.entity_id
_entity_poly.type
_entity_poly.pdbx_seq_one_letter_code
_entity_poly.pdbx_strand_id
1 'polypeptide(L)'
;MGTIGIRYEATVRPSPLPVTLGVSLDGSSVRGRVEDVGDFTVLLTPSGDKVPEEILSAIAYPVAQTLGVLLPPLAHQLIDGHTFTLATVPEVTHDLGGEKVTVSLDDLELTQHDGMVRLSASPRLS
;
A
#
# COMPACT_ATOMS: atom_id res chain seq x y z
N MET A 1 5.98 -39.30 -3.79
CA MET A 1 4.66 -39.17 -3.15
C MET A 1 4.23 -37.72 -3.31
N GLY A 2 3.18 -37.45 -4.09
CA GLY A 2 2.71 -36.08 -4.32
C GLY A 2 1.75 -35.68 -3.21
N THR A 3 1.97 -34.53 -2.58
CA THR A 3 1.11 -33.97 -1.54
C THR A 3 -0.29 -33.74 -2.12
N ILE A 4 -1.31 -34.39 -1.57
CA ILE A 4 -2.71 -34.03 -1.83
C ILE A 4 -2.96 -32.76 -1.04
N GLY A 5 -3.19 -31.65 -1.73
CA GLY A 5 -3.40 -30.35 -1.11
C GLY A 5 -4.49 -29.59 -1.85
N ILE A 6 -5.29 -28.85 -1.10
CA ILE A 6 -6.23 -27.88 -1.66
C ILE A 6 -5.47 -26.55 -1.72
N ARG A 7 -5.37 -25.98 -2.92
CA ARG A 7 -4.89 -24.62 -3.12
C ARG A 7 -6.10 -23.68 -3.10
N TYR A 8 -5.91 -22.46 -2.61
CA TYR A 8 -6.92 -21.41 -2.70
C TYR A 8 -6.34 -20.26 -3.52
N GLU A 9 -7.06 -19.85 -4.56
CA GLU A 9 -6.77 -18.64 -5.29
C GLU A 9 -7.60 -17.50 -4.72
N ALA A 10 -6.92 -16.46 -4.25
CA ALA A 10 -7.57 -15.29 -3.68
C ALA A 10 -7.67 -14.18 -4.73
N THR A 11 -8.87 -13.66 -4.93
CA THR A 11 -9.09 -12.47 -5.74
C THR A 11 -9.83 -11.42 -4.93
N VAL A 12 -9.44 -10.16 -5.09
CA VAL A 12 -10.05 -9.02 -4.39
C VAL A 12 -10.90 -8.22 -5.36
N ARG A 13 -12.06 -7.76 -4.88
CA ARG A 13 -13.00 -6.92 -5.64
C ARG A 13 -13.49 -5.75 -4.77
N PRO A 14 -13.48 -4.51 -5.30
CA PRO A 14 -12.95 -4.11 -6.60
C PRO A 14 -11.41 -4.26 -6.70
N SER A 15 -10.90 -4.33 -7.92
CA SER A 15 -9.45 -4.30 -8.20
C SER A 15 -9.19 -3.27 -9.31
N PRO A 16 -8.37 -2.24 -9.07
CA PRO A 16 -7.62 -1.96 -7.83
C PRO A 16 -8.53 -1.61 -6.64
N LEU A 17 -8.01 -1.82 -5.43
CA LEU A 17 -8.70 -1.44 -4.20
C LEU A 17 -8.75 0.09 -4.06
N PRO A 18 -9.90 0.69 -3.72
CA PRO A 18 -9.97 2.09 -3.36
C PRO A 18 -9.30 2.29 -2.01
N VAL A 19 -8.25 3.12 -1.97
CA VAL A 19 -7.52 3.46 -0.76
C VAL A 19 -7.37 4.97 -0.68
N THR A 20 -7.68 5.55 0.47
CA THR A 20 -7.41 6.95 0.77
C THR A 20 -6.09 7.05 1.51
N LEU A 21 -5.18 7.85 0.97
CA LEU A 21 -3.87 8.09 1.55
C LEU A 21 -3.80 9.52 2.08
N GLY A 22 -3.51 9.65 3.36
CA GLY A 22 -3.02 10.90 3.93
C GLY A 22 -1.55 11.07 3.57
N VAL A 23 -1.16 12.27 3.14
CA VAL A 23 0.23 12.58 2.80
C VAL A 23 0.75 13.65 3.75
N SER A 24 1.89 13.40 4.38
CA SER A 24 2.52 14.32 5.33
C SER A 24 4.02 14.44 5.09
N LEU A 25 4.63 15.45 5.71
CA LEU A 25 6.07 15.65 5.74
C LEU A 25 6.63 15.18 7.08
N ASP A 26 7.78 14.52 7.02
CA ASP A 26 8.61 14.20 8.17
C ASP A 26 10.07 14.51 7.82
N GLY A 27 10.54 15.68 8.26
CA GLY A 27 11.82 16.25 7.82
C GLY A 27 11.86 16.45 6.31
N SER A 28 12.85 15.84 5.65
CA SER A 28 12.99 15.83 4.18
C SER A 28 12.24 14.69 3.49
N SER A 29 11.42 13.92 4.21
CA SER A 29 10.69 12.78 3.63
C SER A 29 9.20 13.06 3.52
N VAL A 30 8.64 12.76 2.36
CA VAL A 30 7.19 12.71 2.12
C VAL A 30 6.72 11.32 2.52
N ARG A 31 5.84 11.24 3.53
CA ARG A 31 5.25 10.01 4.03
C ARG A 31 3.81 9.90 3.56
N GLY A 32 3.43 8.70 3.12
CA GLY A 32 2.04 8.29 2.94
C GLY A 32 1.59 7.51 4.17
N ARG A 33 0.37 7.77 4.62
CA ARG A 33 -0.35 6.99 5.63
C ARG A 33 -1.66 6.51 5.02
N VAL A 34 -1.96 5.24 5.16
CA VAL A 34 -3.31 4.76 4.83
C VAL A 34 -4.28 5.30 5.88
N GLU A 35 -5.25 6.10 5.43
CA GLU A 35 -6.30 6.67 6.30
C GLU A 35 -7.58 5.87 6.23
N ASP A 36 -7.89 5.34 5.05
CA ASP A 36 -9.08 4.54 4.82
C ASP A 36 -8.83 3.55 3.68
N VAL A 37 -9.36 2.35 3.84
CA VAL A 37 -9.45 1.34 2.78
C VAL A 37 -10.93 1.16 2.52
N GLY A 38 -11.39 1.47 1.32
CA GLY A 38 -12.81 1.35 0.99
C GLY A 38 -13.27 -0.11 1.01
N ASP A 39 -14.58 -0.31 1.06
CA ASP A 39 -15.19 -1.64 1.12
C ASP A 39 -14.68 -2.57 0.02
N PHE A 40 -14.31 -3.79 0.41
CA PHE A 40 -13.91 -4.83 -0.52
C PHE A 40 -14.32 -6.22 -0.06
N THR A 41 -14.39 -7.12 -1.03
CA THR A 41 -14.64 -8.55 -0.80
C THR A 41 -13.44 -9.36 -1.25
N VAL A 42 -13.14 -10.43 -0.51
CA VAL A 42 -12.16 -11.44 -0.91
C VAL A 42 -12.92 -12.68 -1.38
N LEU A 43 -12.75 -13.05 -2.64
CA LEU A 43 -13.25 -14.30 -3.19
C LEU A 43 -12.11 -15.33 -3.18
N LEU A 44 -12.31 -16.42 -2.46
CA LEU A 44 -11.42 -17.57 -2.43
C LEU A 44 -12.00 -18.67 -3.31
N THR A 45 -11.24 -19.12 -4.30
CA THR A 45 -11.61 -20.24 -5.16
C THR A 45 -10.70 -21.43 -4.85
N PRO A 46 -11.22 -22.52 -4.27
CA PRO A 46 -10.43 -23.72 -4.05
C PRO A 46 -10.13 -24.43 -5.37
N SER A 47 -8.89 -24.90 -5.54
CA SER A 47 -8.43 -25.71 -6.67
C SER A 47 -7.56 -26.87 -6.18
N GLY A 48 -7.58 -28.00 -6.92
CA GLY A 48 -6.78 -29.17 -6.55
C GLY A 48 -6.77 -30.25 -7.63
N ASP A 49 -5.63 -30.42 -8.30
CA ASP A 49 -5.46 -31.34 -9.45
C ASP A 49 -5.72 -32.82 -9.14
N LYS A 50 -5.85 -33.19 -7.85
CA LYS A 50 -6.04 -34.57 -7.37
C LYS A 50 -7.09 -34.69 -6.28
N VAL A 51 -7.90 -33.65 -6.07
CA VAL A 51 -8.98 -33.65 -5.08
C VAL A 51 -10.31 -33.80 -5.83
N PRO A 52 -11.12 -34.83 -5.53
CA PRO A 52 -12.44 -34.97 -6.12
C PRO A 52 -13.29 -33.70 -5.95
N GLU A 53 -14.04 -33.32 -6.99
CA GLU A 53 -14.91 -32.13 -6.97
C GLU A 53 -15.94 -32.18 -5.84
N GLU A 54 -16.36 -33.38 -5.43
CA GLU A 54 -17.24 -33.60 -4.27
C GLU A 54 -16.61 -33.12 -2.96
N ILE A 55 -15.31 -33.34 -2.76
CA ILE A 55 -14.58 -32.86 -1.56
C ILE A 55 -14.37 -31.34 -1.65
N LEU A 56 -14.04 -30.83 -2.84
CA LEU A 56 -13.91 -29.40 -3.06
C LEU A 56 -15.24 -28.68 -2.73
N SER A 57 -16.36 -29.17 -3.26
CA SER A 57 -17.70 -28.59 -3.05
C SER A 57 -18.24 -28.78 -1.63
N ALA A 58 -18.05 -29.95 -1.01
CA ALA A 58 -18.58 -30.23 0.33
C ALA A 58 -17.81 -29.54 1.46
N ILE A 59 -16.50 -29.31 1.30
CA ILE A 59 -15.64 -28.83 2.39
C ILE A 59 -14.90 -27.54 2.00
N ALA A 60 -14.21 -27.53 0.85
CA ALA A 60 -13.33 -26.43 0.49
C ALA A 60 -14.09 -25.13 0.18
N TYR A 61 -15.23 -25.22 -0.51
CA TYR A 61 -16.06 -24.05 -0.84
C TYR A 61 -16.69 -23.38 0.39
N PRO A 62 -17.31 -24.11 1.34
CA PRO A 62 -17.80 -23.49 2.59
C PRO A 62 -16.69 -22.82 3.40
N VAL A 63 -15.51 -23.45 3.47
CA VAL A 63 -14.33 -22.85 4.15
C VAL A 63 -13.89 -21.58 3.42
N ALA A 64 -13.80 -21.61 2.09
CA ALA A 64 -13.48 -20.44 1.27
C ALA A 64 -14.46 -19.28 1.48
N GLN A 65 -15.77 -19.56 1.53
CA GLN A 65 -16.79 -18.54 1.79
C GLN A 65 -16.64 -17.93 3.19
N THR A 66 -16.44 -18.79 4.20
CA THR A 66 -16.25 -18.34 5.59
C THR A 66 -15.01 -17.45 5.71
N LEU A 67 -13.89 -17.88 5.13
CA LEU A 67 -12.66 -17.09 5.11
C LEU A 67 -12.82 -15.79 4.31
N GLY A 68 -13.53 -15.82 3.18
CA GLY A 68 -13.78 -14.63 2.36
C GLY A 68 -14.54 -13.51 3.10
N VAL A 69 -15.39 -13.86 4.06
CA VAL A 69 -16.10 -12.90 4.93
C VAL A 69 -15.21 -12.40 6.07
N LEU A 70 -14.32 -13.24 6.60
CA LEU A 70 -13.47 -12.90 7.74
C LEU A 70 -12.21 -12.12 7.36
N LEU A 71 -11.72 -12.28 6.12
CA LEU A 71 -10.48 -11.66 5.67
C LEU A 71 -10.55 -10.13 5.54
N PRO A 72 -11.62 -9.51 5.02
CA PRO A 72 -11.70 -8.05 4.90
C PRO A 72 -11.46 -7.30 6.22
N PRO A 73 -12.15 -7.57 7.34
CA PRO A 73 -11.91 -6.83 8.58
C PRO A 73 -10.49 -7.02 9.13
N LEU A 74 -9.90 -8.21 8.99
CA LEU A 74 -8.51 -8.47 9.39
C LEU A 74 -7.53 -7.69 8.52
N ALA A 75 -7.75 -7.65 7.21
CA ALA A 75 -6.92 -6.89 6.29
C ALA A 75 -7.03 -5.38 6.54
N HIS A 76 -8.21 -4.84 6.87
CA HIS A 76 -8.36 -3.45 7.31
C HIS A 76 -7.49 -3.17 8.54
N GLN A 77 -7.51 -4.04 9.57
CA GLN A 77 -6.69 -3.85 10.76
C GLN A 77 -5.18 -3.88 10.51
N LEU A 78 -4.73 -4.62 9.49
CA LEU A 78 -3.31 -4.71 9.15
C LEU A 78 -2.81 -3.53 8.32
N ILE A 79 -3.70 -2.95 7.50
CA ILE A 79 -3.35 -1.92 6.52
C ILE A 79 -3.64 -0.52 7.07
N ASP A 80 -4.69 -0.37 7.89
CA ASP A 80 -5.08 0.92 8.47
C ASP A 80 -3.96 1.52 9.32
N GLY A 81 -3.68 2.80 9.09
CA GLY A 81 -2.61 3.53 9.75
C GLY A 81 -1.19 3.12 9.34
N HIS A 82 -1.03 2.19 8.38
CA HIS A 82 0.29 1.82 7.88
C HIS A 82 0.94 3.02 7.19
N THR A 83 2.20 3.29 7.53
CA THR A 83 2.97 4.42 7.00
C THR A 83 4.13 3.94 6.15
N PHE A 84 4.34 4.59 5.01
CA PHE A 84 5.44 4.30 4.10
C PHE A 84 6.02 5.59 3.50
N THR A 85 7.29 5.55 3.11
CA THR A 85 7.94 6.70 2.46
C THR A 85 7.55 6.72 0.99
N LEU A 86 6.98 7.83 0.54
CA LEU A 86 6.63 8.06 -0.87
C LEU A 86 7.82 8.62 -1.65
N ALA A 87 8.50 9.60 -1.07
CA ALA A 87 9.66 10.24 -1.67
C ALA A 87 10.55 10.85 -0.58
N THR A 88 11.84 10.96 -0.87
CA THR A 88 12.77 11.78 -0.09
C THR A 88 13.17 12.96 -0.95
N VAL A 89 13.08 14.15 -0.38
CA VAL A 89 13.47 15.39 -1.04
C VAL A 89 15.00 15.44 -1.04
N PRO A 90 15.64 15.46 -2.22
CA PRO A 90 17.09 15.38 -2.31
C PRO A 90 17.74 16.71 -1.89
N GLU A 91 18.83 16.62 -1.12
CA GLU A 91 19.74 17.75 -0.95
C GLU A 91 20.60 17.90 -2.21
N VAL A 92 20.81 19.15 -2.63
CA VAL A 92 21.62 19.44 -3.82
C VAL A 92 22.89 20.17 -3.38
N THR A 93 24.04 19.53 -3.56
CA THR A 93 25.34 20.14 -3.31
C THR A 93 25.96 20.61 -4.63
N HIS A 94 26.41 21.85 -4.67
CA HIS A 94 27.13 22.44 -5.79
C HIS A 94 28.54 22.87 -5.38
N ASP A 95 29.50 22.72 -6.29
CA ASP A 95 30.84 23.27 -6.14
C ASP A 95 30.87 24.65 -6.83
N LEU A 96 31.08 25.69 -6.02
CA LEU A 96 31.18 27.08 -6.48
C LEU A 96 32.55 27.62 -6.09
N GLY A 97 33.48 27.62 -7.05
CA GLY A 97 34.81 28.18 -6.84
C GLY A 97 35.71 27.36 -5.90
N GLY A 98 35.50 26.05 -5.79
CA GLY A 98 36.27 25.17 -4.90
C GLY A 98 35.68 25.02 -3.50
N GLU A 99 34.55 25.69 -3.23
CA GLU A 99 33.78 25.57 -1.99
C GLU A 99 32.49 24.79 -2.25
N LYS A 100 32.17 23.83 -1.38
CA LYS A 100 30.96 23.03 -1.47
C LYS A 100 29.83 23.76 -0.78
N VAL A 101 28.85 24.19 -1.57
CA VAL A 101 27.62 24.83 -1.08
C VAL A 101 26.51 23.80 -1.11
N THR A 102 25.81 23.62 0.01
CA THR A 102 24.64 22.73 0.06
C THR A 102 23.37 23.56 0.05
N VAL A 103 22.46 23.22 -0.88
CA VAL A 103 21.11 23.76 -0.92
C VAL A 103 20.23 22.87 -0.07
N SER A 104 19.84 23.38 1.09
CA SER A 104 18.81 22.80 1.95
C SER A 104 17.46 23.47 1.65
N LEU A 105 16.38 22.78 1.96
CA LEU A 105 15.02 23.28 1.78
C LEU A 105 14.37 23.50 3.14
N ASP A 106 14.03 24.74 3.46
CA ASP A 106 13.27 25.14 4.64
C ASP A 106 11.78 25.34 4.24
N ASP A 107 10.90 25.47 5.24
CA ASP A 107 9.47 25.76 5.04
C ASP A 107 8.76 24.82 4.05
N LEU A 108 9.00 23.51 4.18
CA LEU A 108 8.37 22.50 3.35
C LEU A 108 6.85 22.47 3.59
N GLU A 109 6.08 22.69 2.53
CA GLU A 109 4.62 22.66 2.54
C GLU A 109 4.09 21.69 1.47
N LEU A 110 3.10 20.88 1.86
CA LEU A 110 2.34 20.03 0.95
C LEU A 110 0.96 20.65 0.70
N THR A 111 0.64 20.85 -0.57
CA THR A 111 -0.66 21.37 -1.00
C THR A 111 -1.23 20.49 -2.10
N GLN A 112 -2.56 20.32 -2.13
CA GLN A 112 -3.21 19.68 -3.28
C GLN A 112 -3.40 20.72 -4.38
N HIS A 113 -2.98 20.39 -5.60
CA HIS A 113 -3.11 21.26 -6.77
C HIS A 113 -3.41 20.42 -8.01
N ASP A 114 -4.55 20.66 -8.67
CA ASP A 114 -4.98 19.96 -9.89
C ASP A 114 -4.94 18.42 -9.80
N GLY A 115 -5.37 17.87 -8.66
CA GLY A 115 -5.36 16.42 -8.42
C GLY A 115 -3.97 15.83 -8.16
N MET A 116 -2.93 16.66 -8.09
CA MET A 116 -1.57 16.29 -7.72
C MET A 116 -1.22 16.84 -6.33
N VAL A 117 -0.24 16.21 -5.70
CA VAL A 117 0.41 16.75 -4.51
C VAL A 117 1.55 17.67 -4.96
N ARG A 118 1.47 18.93 -4.58
CA ARG A 118 2.50 19.94 -4.82
C ARG A 118 3.31 20.14 -3.54
N LEU A 119 4.61 19.91 -3.63
CA LEU A 119 5.58 20.28 -2.60
C LEU A 119 6.12 21.68 -2.90
N SER A 120 6.10 22.57 -1.92
CA SER A 120 6.70 23.91 -1.97
C SER A 120 7.69 24.07 -0.83
N ALA A 121 8.78 24.79 -1.06
CA ALA A 121 9.82 25.01 -0.05
C ALA A 121 10.63 26.27 -0.38
N SER A 122 11.28 26.82 0.65
CA SER A 122 12.20 27.94 0.56
C SER A 122 13.64 27.41 0.49
N PRO A 123 14.41 27.70 -0.57
CA PRO A 123 15.80 27.27 -0.62
C PRO A 123 16.66 28.09 0.35
N ARG A 124 17.55 27.41 1.07
CA ARG A 124 18.56 28.01 1.94
C ARG A 124 19.94 27.47 1.57
N LEU A 125 20.92 28.37 1.53
CA LEU A 125 22.31 28.04 1.31
C LEU A 125 23.00 27.87 2.67
N SER A 126 23.76 26.78 2.81
CA SER A 126 24.62 26.49 3.97
C SER A 126 25.97 25.97 3.53
#